data_AF-A0A534B2J5-F1
#
_entry.id   AF-A0A534B2J5-F1
#
_cell.length_a   1.000
_cell.length_b   1.000
_cell.length_c   1.000
_cell.angle_alpha   90.00
_cell.angle_beta   90.00
_cell.angle_gamma   90.00
#
_symmetry.space_group_name_H-M   'P 1'
#
loop_
_entity.id
_entity.type
_entity.pdbx_description
1 polymer ?
#
loop_
_entity_poly.entity_id
_entity_poly.type
_entity_poly.pdbx_seq_one_letter_code
_entity_poly.pdbx_strand_id
1 'polypeptide(L)'
;MFGPTQGNSGVALSVPYYLVPRARSLVGARLSESAQGPTVNVNNRSTAISGTADFYAWGLRGTNSSLATGLRAVGVQSFNDPANGQILVFAVNTFGRVSNQVDSVYDVLVDLNGDGVADYDIEAADLGLLTGGSTRGQMVVAVFNLATGAGTLEFLATAPTDGSTVLMPLVAADAGITSANPRFSYVAQSLDLFSGAVDAITTPARFNAFDGSVSTGAYVVLPPGASASVPLVINRQEFRKTPALGQMVVSLENRTQQGGQALLVPLDD
;
A
#
# COMPACT_ATOMS: atom_id res chain seq x y z
N MET A 1 34.61 2.70 13.54
CA MET A 1 35.16 4.06 13.43
C MET A 1 34.88 4.54 12.02
N PHE A 2 33.91 5.44 11.85
CA PHE A 2 33.64 6.07 10.56
C PHE A 2 34.47 7.35 10.49
N GLY A 3 35.44 7.40 9.58
CA GLY A 3 36.19 8.62 9.28
C GLY A 3 35.70 9.16 7.93
N PRO A 4 35.36 10.46 7.80
CA PRO A 4 35.13 11.06 6.49
C PRO A 4 36.41 10.96 5.66
N THR A 5 36.29 10.57 4.39
CA THR A 5 37.44 10.27 3.53
C THR A 5 38.12 11.50 2.95
N GLN A 6 37.51 12.71 3.05
CA GLN A 6 38.15 14.00 2.74
C GLN A 6 37.58 15.15 3.60
N GLY A 7 38.40 16.18 3.85
CA GLY A 7 37.97 17.47 4.40
C GLY A 7 38.12 17.69 5.92
N ASN A 8 38.48 16.67 6.71
CA ASN A 8 38.61 16.81 8.18
C ASN A 8 40.04 16.99 8.70
N SER A 9 41.06 17.10 7.82
CA SER A 9 42.48 17.22 8.21
C SER A 9 42.96 16.20 9.25
N GLY A 10 42.41 14.97 9.24
CA GLY A 10 42.79 13.93 10.21
C GLY A 10 42.18 14.08 11.60
N VAL A 11 41.24 15.00 11.80
CA VAL A 11 40.51 15.15 13.07
C VAL A 11 39.58 13.95 13.28
N ALA A 12 39.81 13.20 14.36
CA ALA A 12 38.91 12.14 14.80
C ALA A 12 37.61 12.75 15.34
N LEU A 13 36.49 12.44 14.68
CA LEU A 13 35.16 12.80 15.15
C LEU A 13 34.62 11.71 16.08
N SER A 14 34.42 12.04 17.35
CA SER A 14 33.67 11.22 18.30
C SER A 14 32.22 11.66 18.30
N VAL A 15 31.39 10.96 17.53
CA VAL A 15 29.95 11.22 17.47
C VAL A 15 29.25 10.25 18.43
N PRO A 16 28.59 10.72 19.51
CA PRO A 16 27.74 9.86 20.31
C PRO A 16 26.56 9.39 19.43
N TYR A 17 26.33 8.09 19.41
CA TYR A 17 25.17 7.50 18.72
C TYR A 17 24.33 6.73 19.71
N TYR A 18 23.02 6.73 19.49
CA TYR A 18 22.05 5.93 20.21
C TYR A 18 21.35 5.01 19.21
N LEU A 19 21.37 3.70 19.48
CA LEU A 19 20.70 2.71 18.64
C LEU A 19 19.48 2.18 19.38
N VAL A 20 18.31 2.28 18.75
CA VAL A 20 17.09 1.63 19.22
C VAL A 20 16.80 0.43 18.32
N PRO A 21 17.29 -0.78 18.65
CA PRO A 21 16.93 -1.96 17.89
C PRO A 21 15.42 -2.21 18.02
N ARG A 22 14.74 -2.40 16.89
CA ARG A 22 13.34 -2.85 16.87
C ARG A 22 13.27 -4.33 16.51
N ALA A 23 12.57 -5.11 17.34
CA ALA A 23 12.13 -6.44 16.95
C ALA A 23 11.21 -6.34 15.72
N ARG A 24 11.23 -7.37 14.88
CA ARG A 24 10.40 -7.44 13.67
C ARG A 24 9.59 -8.73 13.69
N SER A 25 8.39 -8.67 13.13
CA SER A 25 7.67 -9.90 12.78
C SER A 25 8.35 -10.56 11.58
N LEU A 26 8.03 -11.83 11.37
CA LEU A 26 8.46 -12.59 10.20
C LEU A 26 7.24 -13.30 9.62
N VAL A 27 6.21 -12.51 9.30
CA VAL A 27 4.98 -12.99 8.67
C VAL A 27 5.33 -13.46 7.26
N GLY A 28 4.98 -14.70 6.96
CA GLY A 28 4.92 -15.24 5.60
C GLY A 28 3.47 -15.46 5.18
N ALA A 29 3.23 -15.48 3.88
CA ALA A 29 1.94 -15.79 3.29
C ALA A 29 2.17 -16.73 2.11
N ARG A 30 1.31 -17.75 1.97
CA ARG A 30 1.35 -18.69 0.85
C ARG A 30 -0.06 -19.14 0.50
N LEU A 31 -0.33 -19.28 -0.80
CA LEU A 31 -1.55 -19.95 -1.26
C LEU A 31 -1.47 -21.43 -0.90
N SER A 32 -2.61 -21.99 -0.52
CA SER A 32 -2.78 -23.42 -0.31
C SER A 32 -4.13 -23.82 -0.87
N GLU A 33 -4.12 -24.83 -1.72
CA GLU A 33 -5.34 -25.43 -2.25
C GLU A 33 -5.77 -26.61 -1.37
N SER A 34 -7.07 -26.74 -1.18
CA SER A 34 -7.67 -27.83 -0.41
C SER A 34 -9.01 -28.24 -1.02
N ALA A 35 -9.57 -29.37 -0.58
CA ALA A 35 -10.90 -29.79 -1.01
C ALA A 35 -12.02 -28.78 -0.63
N GLN A 36 -11.75 -27.90 0.34
CA GLN A 36 -12.64 -26.85 0.82
C GLN A 36 -12.47 -25.52 0.07
N GLY A 37 -11.54 -25.45 -0.89
CA GLY A 37 -11.18 -24.25 -1.66
C GLY A 37 -9.82 -23.66 -1.27
N PRO A 38 -9.42 -22.57 -1.95
CA PRO A 38 -8.15 -21.90 -1.68
C PRO A 38 -8.16 -21.20 -0.33
N THR A 39 -7.01 -21.25 0.34
CA THR A 39 -6.71 -20.46 1.54
C THR A 39 -5.38 -19.77 1.39
N VAL A 40 -5.26 -18.58 1.98
CA VAL A 40 -3.95 -17.96 2.20
C VAL A 40 -3.52 -18.31 3.61
N ASN A 41 -2.52 -19.19 3.69
CA ASN A 41 -1.91 -19.59 4.94
C ASN A 41 -0.86 -18.54 5.32
N VAL A 42 -1.03 -17.98 6.52
CA VAL A 42 -0.12 -17.00 7.09
C VAL A 42 0.54 -17.55 8.35
N ASN A 43 1.81 -17.22 8.55
CA ASN A 43 2.55 -17.63 9.75
C ASN A 43 3.55 -16.58 10.18
N ASN A 44 3.64 -16.31 11.48
CA ASN A 44 4.67 -15.45 12.04
C ASN A 44 5.80 -16.30 12.59
N ARG A 45 6.93 -16.34 11.88
CA ARG A 45 8.14 -17.08 12.33
C ARG A 45 8.96 -16.32 13.36
N SER A 46 8.58 -15.09 13.72
CA SER A 46 9.25 -14.35 14.79
C SER A 46 8.94 -15.02 16.12
N THR A 47 9.94 -15.08 16.99
CA THR A 47 9.79 -15.55 18.38
C THR A 47 9.64 -14.42 19.38
N ALA A 48 9.75 -13.16 18.93
CA ALA A 48 9.86 -12.00 19.81
C ALA A 48 8.63 -11.08 19.81
N ILE A 49 7.98 -10.89 18.65
CA ILE A 49 6.90 -9.90 18.49
C ILE A 49 5.80 -10.46 17.58
N SER A 50 4.56 -10.06 17.87
CA SER A 50 3.41 -10.33 17.01
C SER A 50 3.54 -9.64 15.65
N GLY A 51 3.03 -10.28 14.60
CA GLY A 51 2.82 -9.65 13.31
C GLY A 51 1.33 -9.50 13.02
N THR A 52 1.02 -8.80 11.94
CA THR A 52 -0.33 -8.69 11.41
C THR A 52 -0.36 -9.13 9.95
N ALA A 53 -1.52 -9.58 9.48
CA ALA A 53 -1.77 -9.90 8.09
C ALA A 53 -3.09 -9.25 7.68
N ASP A 54 -3.01 -8.25 6.82
CA ASP A 54 -4.14 -7.50 6.26
C ASP A 54 -4.25 -7.77 4.76
N PHE A 55 -5.45 -8.05 4.25
CA PHE A 55 -5.65 -8.75 2.97
C PHE A 55 -6.29 -7.85 1.90
N TYR A 56 -5.56 -7.66 0.81
CA TYR A 56 -5.90 -6.80 -0.32
C TYR A 56 -5.96 -7.61 -1.62
N ALA A 57 -6.83 -7.22 -2.54
CA ALA A 57 -6.76 -7.68 -3.93
C ALA A 57 -5.56 -7.02 -4.60
N TRP A 58 -4.56 -7.81 -5.00
CA TRP A 58 -3.38 -7.30 -5.70
C TRP A 58 -3.71 -6.98 -7.15
N GLY A 59 -3.53 -5.73 -7.58
CA GLY A 59 -3.86 -5.30 -8.94
C GLY A 59 -2.69 -4.77 -9.76
N LEU A 60 -1.79 -3.99 -9.16
CA LEU A 60 -0.67 -3.37 -9.90
C LEU A 60 0.68 -4.00 -9.54
N ARG A 61 1.53 -4.19 -10.55
CA ARG A 61 2.91 -4.68 -10.40
C ARG A 61 3.87 -3.71 -11.10
N GLY A 62 4.81 -3.17 -10.35
CA GLY A 62 5.88 -2.32 -10.88
C GLY A 62 7.22 -3.06 -10.96
N THR A 63 8.20 -2.41 -11.57
CA THR A 63 9.50 -3.03 -11.92
C THR A 63 10.71 -2.16 -11.61
N ASN A 64 10.52 -0.88 -11.30
CA ASN A 64 11.62 0.08 -11.13
C ASN A 64 12.26 -0.01 -9.74
N SER A 65 13.07 -1.05 -9.54
CA SER A 65 13.80 -1.27 -8.29
C SER A 65 15.02 -0.35 -8.08
N SER A 66 15.31 0.53 -9.04
CA SER A 66 16.43 1.48 -8.94
C SER A 66 16.12 2.67 -8.03
N LEU A 67 14.83 2.99 -7.86
CA LEU A 67 14.35 4.06 -7.00
C LEU A 67 13.85 3.48 -5.67
N ALA A 68 14.13 4.19 -4.56
CA ALA A 68 13.60 3.79 -3.26
C ALA A 68 12.06 3.87 -3.24
N THR A 69 11.51 4.94 -3.82
CA THR A 69 10.08 5.18 -4.04
C THR A 69 9.53 4.47 -5.28
N GLY A 70 10.35 3.69 -5.99
CA GLY A 70 9.92 2.92 -7.15
C GLY A 70 8.81 1.95 -6.75
N LEU A 71 7.68 2.01 -7.44
CA LEU A 71 6.49 1.25 -7.12
C LEU A 71 6.74 -0.24 -7.39
N ARG A 72 6.45 -1.07 -6.39
CA ARG A 72 6.57 -2.54 -6.48
C ARG A 72 5.20 -3.18 -6.68
N ALA A 73 4.22 -2.80 -5.87
CA ALA A 73 2.88 -3.35 -5.95
C ALA A 73 1.83 -2.39 -5.38
N VAL A 74 0.60 -2.47 -5.92
CA VAL A 74 -0.57 -1.81 -5.32
C VAL A 74 -1.71 -2.81 -5.21
N GLY A 75 -2.29 -2.89 -4.00
CA GLY A 75 -3.49 -3.66 -3.73
C GLY A 75 -4.62 -2.79 -3.18
N VAL A 76 -5.86 -3.26 -3.32
CA VAL A 76 -7.06 -2.58 -2.81
C VAL A 76 -7.82 -3.52 -1.89
N GLN A 77 -8.25 -3.03 -0.74
CA GLN A 77 -9.28 -3.68 0.05
C GLN A 77 -10.52 -2.80 0.14
N SER A 78 -11.65 -3.43 0.37
CA SER A 78 -12.94 -2.76 0.45
C SER A 78 -13.81 -3.37 1.54
N PHE A 79 -14.41 -2.53 2.38
CA PHE A 79 -15.37 -2.97 3.39
C PHE A 79 -16.38 -1.86 3.71
N ASN A 80 -17.56 -2.26 4.18
CA ASN A 80 -18.58 -1.29 4.59
C ASN A 80 -18.38 -0.89 6.06
N ASP A 81 -18.11 0.39 6.28
CA ASP A 81 -18.09 1.02 7.60
C ASP A 81 -19.50 1.55 7.95
N PRO A 82 -20.01 1.32 9.19
CA PRO A 82 -21.34 1.78 9.57
C PRO A 82 -21.53 3.31 9.57
N ALA A 83 -20.45 4.09 9.74
CA ALA A 83 -20.54 5.55 9.83
C ALA A 83 -20.28 6.23 8.47
N ASN A 84 -19.32 5.70 7.71
CA ASN A 84 -18.84 6.34 6.48
C ASN A 84 -19.30 5.62 5.19
N GLY A 85 -19.91 4.44 5.30
CA GLY A 85 -20.33 3.63 4.16
C GLY A 85 -19.17 2.82 3.58
N GLN A 86 -19.14 2.68 2.24
CA GLN A 86 -18.11 1.88 1.58
C GLN A 86 -16.73 2.56 1.69
N ILE A 87 -15.81 1.92 2.43
CA ILE A 87 -14.41 2.32 2.53
C ILE A 87 -13.58 1.53 1.53
N LEU A 88 -12.62 2.22 0.93
CA LEU A 88 -11.50 1.62 0.20
C LEU A 88 -10.20 1.92 0.94
N VAL A 89 -9.25 0.99 0.89
CA VAL A 89 -7.87 1.26 1.30
C VAL A 89 -6.95 0.75 0.21
N PHE A 90 -6.17 1.65 -0.38
CA PHE A 90 -5.07 1.27 -1.27
C PHE A 90 -3.82 1.02 -0.45
N ALA A 91 -3.21 -0.15 -0.60
CA ALA A 91 -1.88 -0.43 -0.10
C ALA A 91 -0.87 -0.21 -1.22
N VAL A 92 -0.08 0.87 -1.13
CA VAL A 92 0.98 1.19 -2.08
C VAL A 92 2.31 0.74 -1.50
N ASN A 93 2.98 -0.20 -2.17
CA ASN A 93 4.27 -0.74 -1.76
C ASN A 93 5.37 -0.37 -2.76
N THR A 94 6.52 0.04 -2.24
CA THR A 94 7.72 0.41 -2.99
C THR A 94 8.82 -0.65 -2.88
N PHE A 95 9.81 -0.61 -3.77
CA PHE A 95 10.98 -1.50 -3.73
C PHE A 95 11.94 -1.17 -2.58
N GLY A 96 12.14 0.12 -2.31
CA GLY A 96 12.97 0.60 -1.21
C GLY A 96 12.15 1.01 0.00
N ARG A 97 12.85 1.18 1.12
CA ARG A 97 12.29 1.88 2.28
C ARG A 97 12.64 3.35 2.19
N VAL A 98 11.78 4.20 2.72
CA VAL A 98 12.07 5.62 2.94
C VAL A 98 12.07 5.91 4.43
N SER A 99 12.92 6.85 4.87
CA SER A 99 13.02 7.18 6.30
C SER A 99 11.73 7.81 6.82
N ASN A 100 11.14 8.71 6.04
CA ASN A 100 9.84 9.29 6.29
C ASN A 100 9.05 9.32 4.98
N GLN A 101 7.77 8.94 5.04
CA GLN A 101 6.91 8.87 3.86
C GLN A 101 6.43 10.24 3.39
N VAL A 102 6.36 11.25 4.29
CA VAL A 102 5.90 12.61 3.97
C VAL A 102 6.80 13.37 3.00
N ASP A 103 8.01 12.85 2.73
CA ASP A 103 8.92 13.36 1.69
C ASP A 103 8.61 12.75 0.32
N SER A 104 7.46 12.09 0.18
CA SER A 104 6.99 11.50 -1.06
C SER A 104 5.50 11.78 -1.26
N VAL A 105 5.09 11.75 -2.52
CA VAL A 105 3.68 11.76 -2.94
C VAL A 105 3.40 10.43 -3.61
N TYR A 106 2.22 9.87 -3.31
CA TYR A 106 1.72 8.66 -3.95
C TYR A 106 0.34 8.94 -4.52
N ASP A 107 0.20 8.75 -5.83
CA ASP A 107 -1.03 9.01 -6.55
C ASP A 107 -1.62 7.69 -7.02
N VAL A 108 -2.93 7.52 -6.81
CA VAL A 108 -3.70 6.46 -7.43
C VAL A 108 -4.74 7.12 -8.33
N LEU A 109 -4.43 7.13 -9.62
CA LEU A 109 -5.27 7.76 -10.63
C LEU A 109 -6.36 6.78 -11.05
N VAL A 110 -7.62 7.17 -10.81
CA VAL A 110 -8.81 6.36 -11.02
C VAL A 110 -9.57 6.82 -12.25
N ASP A 111 -9.77 5.91 -13.19
CA ASP A 111 -10.69 6.04 -14.32
C ASP A 111 -11.98 5.27 -13.97
N LEU A 112 -13.04 6.02 -13.71
CA LEU A 112 -14.34 5.55 -13.25
C LEU A 112 -15.29 5.28 -14.43
N ASN A 113 -15.07 5.95 -15.57
CA ASN A 113 -15.96 5.90 -16.72
C ASN A 113 -15.49 4.92 -17.83
N GLY A 114 -14.22 4.51 -17.78
CA GLY A 114 -13.60 3.53 -18.68
C GLY A 114 -13.08 4.10 -20.00
N ASP A 115 -12.89 5.41 -20.11
CA ASP A 115 -12.38 6.07 -21.33
C ASP A 115 -10.84 6.11 -21.41
N GLY A 116 -10.14 5.63 -20.38
CA GLY A 116 -8.68 5.62 -20.31
C GLY A 116 -8.06 6.93 -19.79
N VAL A 117 -8.88 7.89 -19.35
CA VAL A 117 -8.46 9.12 -18.68
C VAL A 117 -8.89 9.04 -17.21
N ALA A 118 -8.00 9.47 -16.31
CA ALA A 118 -8.35 9.50 -14.89
C ALA A 118 -9.41 10.58 -14.61
N ASP A 119 -10.48 10.19 -13.93
CA ASP A 119 -11.52 11.08 -13.42
C ASP A 119 -11.16 11.62 -12.03
N TYR A 120 -10.44 10.82 -11.22
CA TYR A 120 -10.04 11.15 -9.86
C TYR A 120 -8.57 10.83 -9.61
N ASP A 121 -7.97 11.59 -8.69
CA ASP A 121 -6.68 11.29 -8.09
C ASP A 121 -6.86 11.06 -6.58
N ILE A 122 -6.44 9.90 -6.12
CA ILE A 122 -6.36 9.58 -4.70
C ILE A 122 -4.89 9.76 -4.31
N GLU A 123 -4.60 10.90 -3.69
CA GLU A 123 -3.24 11.34 -3.38
C GLU A 123 -2.95 11.09 -1.90
N ALA A 124 -1.79 10.51 -1.57
CA ALA A 124 -1.23 10.53 -0.22
C ALA A 124 0.03 11.40 -0.18
N ALA A 125 -0.05 12.49 0.59
CA ALA A 125 1.00 13.47 0.72
C ALA A 125 0.99 14.12 2.12
N ASP A 126 1.99 14.95 2.42
CA ASP A 126 1.99 15.74 3.64
C ASP A 126 0.79 16.70 3.70
N LEU A 127 0.12 16.75 4.86
CA LEU A 127 -1.04 17.63 5.08
C LEU A 127 -0.74 19.11 4.79
N GLY A 128 0.47 19.57 5.10
CA GLY A 128 0.91 20.92 4.77
C GLY A 128 0.93 21.16 3.27
N LEU A 129 1.43 20.19 2.50
CA LEU A 129 1.44 20.25 1.04
C LEU A 129 0.02 20.31 0.47
N LEU A 130 -0.87 19.41 0.91
CA LEU A 130 -2.27 19.34 0.47
C LEU A 130 -3.09 20.59 0.80
N THR A 131 -2.71 21.33 1.84
CA THR A 131 -3.44 22.53 2.29
C THR A 131 -2.75 23.85 1.90
N GLY A 132 -1.70 23.80 1.08
CA GLY A 132 -0.95 24.98 0.63
C GLY A 132 -0.14 25.68 1.73
N GLY A 133 0.16 24.96 2.81
CA GLY A 133 0.94 25.44 3.96
C GLY A 133 2.35 24.85 4.03
N SER A 134 3.04 25.10 5.15
CA SER A 134 4.32 24.45 5.46
C SER A 134 4.12 22.99 5.86
N THR A 135 5.14 22.17 5.64
CA THR A 135 5.11 20.74 5.97
C THR A 135 4.73 20.49 7.43
N ARG A 136 3.84 19.52 7.66
CA ARG A 136 3.29 19.20 8.98
C ARG A 136 3.84 17.90 9.56
N GLY A 137 4.50 17.07 8.74
CA GLY A 137 5.00 15.77 9.12
C GLY A 137 3.89 14.73 9.30
N GLN A 138 2.73 14.95 8.68
CA GLN A 138 1.56 14.06 8.75
C GLN A 138 1.10 13.74 7.34
N MET A 139 1.17 12.46 6.97
CA MET A 139 0.66 12.01 5.67
C MET A 139 -0.85 11.83 5.74
N VAL A 140 -1.57 12.45 4.81
CA VAL A 140 -3.03 12.44 4.69
C VAL A 140 -3.39 11.97 3.29
N VAL A 141 -4.52 11.28 3.18
CA VAL A 141 -5.14 10.95 1.89
C VAL A 141 -6.07 12.08 1.50
N ALA A 142 -6.03 12.48 0.24
CA ALA A 142 -6.99 13.38 -0.37
C ALA A 142 -7.55 12.74 -1.64
N VAL A 143 -8.81 13.07 -1.95
CA VAL A 143 -9.43 12.71 -3.23
C VAL A 143 -9.66 13.99 -4.02
N PHE A 144 -9.07 14.07 -5.20
CA PHE A 144 -9.26 15.16 -6.14
C PHE A 144 -10.12 14.72 -7.31
N ASN A 145 -11.16 15.48 -7.61
CA ASN A 145 -11.91 15.35 -8.86
C ASN A 145 -11.17 16.12 -9.96
N LEU A 146 -10.60 15.40 -10.93
CA LEU A 146 -9.70 15.98 -11.93
C LEU A 146 -10.42 16.86 -12.97
N ALA A 147 -11.73 16.67 -13.15
CA ALA A 147 -12.53 17.49 -14.05
C ALA A 147 -12.83 18.89 -13.45
N THR A 148 -13.00 18.97 -12.13
CA THR A 148 -13.40 20.21 -11.43
C THR A 148 -12.26 20.87 -10.66
N GLY A 149 -11.21 20.12 -10.32
CA GLY A 149 -10.14 20.54 -9.41
C GLY A 149 -10.55 20.58 -7.93
N ALA A 150 -11.76 20.11 -7.59
CA ALA A 150 -12.21 20.05 -6.20
C ALA A 150 -11.48 18.91 -5.47
N GLY A 151 -11.05 19.18 -4.22
CA GLY A 151 -10.37 18.20 -3.37
C GLY A 151 -11.06 18.03 -2.03
N THR A 152 -11.11 16.79 -1.55
CA THR A 152 -11.61 16.41 -0.22
C THR A 152 -10.48 15.75 0.56
N LEU A 153 -10.20 16.24 1.77
CA LEU A 153 -9.31 15.52 2.69
C LEU A 153 -10.08 14.35 3.31
N GLU A 154 -9.44 13.19 3.31
CA GLU A 154 -9.98 11.95 3.85
C GLU A 154 -9.39 11.69 5.25
N PHE A 155 -8.65 10.60 5.38
CA PHE A 155 -8.08 10.11 6.62
C PHE A 155 -6.55 10.31 6.64
N LEU A 156 -5.96 10.15 7.82
CA LEU A 156 -4.50 9.96 7.90
C LEU A 156 -4.10 8.68 7.18
N ALA A 157 -3.05 8.76 6.36
CA ALA A 157 -2.45 7.59 5.77
C ALA A 157 -1.66 6.81 6.84
N THR A 158 -1.71 5.48 6.80
CA THR A 158 -0.77 4.68 7.62
C THR A 158 0.54 4.59 6.87
N ALA A 159 1.52 5.37 7.31
CA ALA A 159 2.78 5.56 6.61
C ALA A 159 3.98 5.43 7.57
N PRO A 160 4.37 4.19 7.96
CA PRO A 160 5.41 4.00 8.96
C PRO A 160 6.78 4.52 8.51
N THR A 161 7.52 5.13 9.44
CA THR A 161 8.93 5.50 9.24
C THR A 161 9.78 4.26 8.97
N ASP A 162 10.81 4.41 8.14
CA ASP A 162 11.66 3.31 7.65
C ASP A 162 10.85 2.17 6.99
N GLY A 163 9.64 2.49 6.52
CA GLY A 163 8.72 1.59 5.83
C GLY A 163 8.86 1.66 4.32
N SER A 164 8.22 0.71 3.65
CA SER A 164 8.10 0.60 2.19
C SER A 164 6.64 0.46 1.75
N THR A 165 5.68 0.69 2.65
CA THR A 165 4.26 0.56 2.36
C THR A 165 3.48 1.70 3.00
N VAL A 166 2.59 2.32 2.22
CA VAL A 166 1.62 3.32 2.65
C VAL A 166 0.22 2.75 2.47
N LEU A 167 -0.63 2.90 3.48
CA LEU A 167 -2.05 2.58 3.38
C LEU A 167 -2.85 3.88 3.22
N MET A 168 -3.67 3.93 2.18
CA MET A 168 -4.42 5.10 1.74
C MET A 168 -5.92 4.83 1.85
N PRO A 169 -6.52 5.02 3.04
CA PRO A 169 -7.96 4.89 3.25
C PRO A 169 -8.72 6.10 2.70
N LEU A 170 -9.90 5.84 2.11
CA LEU A 170 -10.86 6.85 1.64
C LEU A 170 -12.31 6.35 1.69
N VAL A 171 -13.25 7.28 1.66
CA VAL A 171 -14.67 6.99 1.37
C VAL A 171 -14.86 6.83 -0.13
N ALA A 172 -15.36 5.67 -0.58
CA ALA A 172 -15.49 5.37 -2.01
C ALA A 172 -16.35 6.40 -2.77
N ALA A 173 -17.38 6.93 -2.12
CA ALA A 173 -18.32 7.87 -2.71
C ALA A 173 -17.69 9.23 -3.04
N ASP A 174 -16.65 9.66 -2.33
CA ASP A 174 -15.93 10.91 -2.60
C ASP A 174 -15.10 10.83 -3.88
N ALA A 175 -14.76 9.61 -4.33
CA ALA A 175 -14.21 9.31 -5.65
C ALA A 175 -15.29 8.90 -6.68
N GLY A 176 -16.58 9.15 -6.40
CA GLY A 176 -17.69 8.80 -7.28
C GLY A 176 -17.98 7.30 -7.40
N ILE A 177 -17.28 6.45 -6.64
CA ILE A 177 -17.45 4.99 -6.66
C ILE A 177 -18.65 4.64 -5.78
N THR A 178 -19.70 4.10 -6.40
CA THR A 178 -20.98 3.82 -5.73
C THR A 178 -21.48 2.42 -6.07
N SER A 179 -22.49 1.91 -5.37
CA SER A 179 -23.08 0.60 -5.70
C SER A 179 -23.69 0.56 -7.12
N ALA A 180 -24.09 1.72 -7.67
CA ALA A 180 -24.57 1.85 -9.04
C ALA A 180 -23.44 1.91 -10.08
N ASN A 181 -22.27 2.44 -9.70
CA ASN A 181 -21.05 2.40 -10.51
C ASN A 181 -19.86 1.86 -9.68
N PRO A 182 -19.82 0.54 -9.45
CA PRO A 182 -18.92 -0.03 -8.44
C PRO A 182 -17.54 -0.37 -8.98
N ARG A 183 -17.36 -0.35 -10.31
CA ARG A 183 -16.14 -0.77 -10.99
C ARG A 183 -15.37 0.46 -11.45
N PHE A 184 -14.06 0.38 -11.32
CA PHE A 184 -13.15 1.40 -11.82
C PHE A 184 -11.85 0.73 -12.27
N SER A 185 -11.09 1.45 -13.10
CA SER A 185 -9.71 1.11 -13.39
C SER A 185 -8.77 2.11 -12.73
N TYR A 186 -7.54 1.69 -12.45
CA TYR A 186 -6.59 2.57 -11.78
C TYR A 186 -5.14 2.26 -12.17
N VAL A 187 -4.34 3.32 -12.15
CA VAL A 187 -2.87 3.29 -12.27
C VAL A 187 -2.28 3.95 -11.03
N ALA A 188 -0.96 3.90 -10.87
CA ALA A 188 -0.30 4.52 -9.73
C ALA A 188 0.97 5.25 -10.13
N GLN A 189 1.27 6.33 -9.41
CA GLN A 189 2.48 7.12 -9.54
C GLN A 189 3.11 7.39 -8.16
N SER A 190 4.41 7.64 -8.15
CA SER A 190 5.10 8.14 -6.97
C SER A 190 6.06 9.26 -7.36
N LEU A 191 6.23 10.21 -6.45
CA LEU A 191 7.19 11.31 -6.55
C LEU A 191 7.99 11.39 -5.26
N ASP A 192 9.32 11.34 -5.37
CA ASP A 192 10.23 11.70 -4.28
C ASP A 192 10.44 13.22 -4.30
N LEU A 193 9.99 13.92 -3.26
CA LEU A 193 10.06 15.38 -3.17
C LEU A 193 11.48 15.91 -2.94
N PHE A 194 12.40 15.08 -2.47
CA PHE A 194 13.80 15.47 -2.25
C PHE A 194 14.62 15.36 -3.53
N SER A 195 14.49 14.24 -4.25
CA SER A 195 15.27 14.00 -5.47
C SER A 195 14.57 14.44 -6.76
N GLY A 196 13.24 14.63 -6.72
CA GLY A 196 12.41 14.85 -7.90
C GLY A 196 12.19 13.60 -8.75
N ALA A 197 12.61 12.42 -8.28
CA ALA A 197 12.44 11.17 -9.01
C ALA A 197 10.97 10.74 -9.04
N VAL A 198 10.51 10.33 -10.23
CA VAL A 198 9.15 9.86 -10.46
C VAL A 198 9.17 8.41 -10.91
N ASP A 199 8.21 7.62 -10.46
CA ASP A 199 7.91 6.30 -10.99
C ASP A 199 6.41 6.16 -11.28
N ALA A 200 6.06 5.28 -12.22
CA ALA A 200 4.66 5.05 -12.58
C ALA A 200 4.42 3.60 -13.05
N ILE A 201 3.26 3.06 -12.69
CA ILE A 201 2.72 1.83 -13.26
C ILE A 201 1.58 2.23 -14.19
N THR A 202 1.81 2.25 -15.50
CA THR A 202 0.85 2.77 -16.48
C THR A 202 -0.12 1.73 -17.03
N THR A 203 0.12 0.44 -16.78
CA THR A 203 -0.83 -0.61 -17.16
C THR A 203 -1.93 -0.68 -16.09
N PRO A 204 -3.19 -0.39 -16.43
CA PRO A 204 -4.24 -0.26 -15.43
C PRO A 204 -4.64 -1.62 -14.84
N ALA A 205 -4.90 -1.61 -13.54
CA ALA A 205 -5.65 -2.64 -12.86
C ALA A 205 -7.15 -2.29 -12.87
N ARG A 206 -7.99 -3.24 -12.48
CA ARG A 206 -9.43 -3.03 -12.34
C ARG A 206 -9.91 -3.61 -11.04
N PHE A 207 -10.86 -2.94 -10.40
CA PHE A 207 -11.43 -3.39 -9.13
C PHE A 207 -12.92 -3.08 -9.05
N ASN A 208 -13.63 -3.83 -8.23
CA ASN A 208 -15.03 -3.61 -7.88
C ASN A 208 -15.13 -3.41 -6.37
N ALA A 209 -15.55 -2.22 -5.95
CA ALA A 209 -15.56 -1.80 -4.55
C ALA A 209 -16.62 -2.49 -3.68
N PHE A 210 -17.64 -3.10 -4.28
CA PHE A 210 -18.81 -3.63 -3.56
C PHE A 210 -18.93 -5.15 -3.67
N ASP A 211 -18.42 -5.74 -4.75
CA ASP A 211 -18.38 -7.19 -4.98
C ASP A 211 -17.08 -7.51 -5.73
N GLY A 212 -15.98 -7.60 -4.99
CA GLY A 212 -14.64 -7.78 -5.54
C GLY A 212 -14.43 -9.18 -6.18
N SER A 213 -13.48 -9.27 -7.10
CA SER A 213 -13.13 -10.53 -7.78
C SER A 213 -12.48 -11.56 -6.85
N VAL A 214 -11.85 -11.09 -5.77
CA VAL A 214 -11.37 -11.90 -4.65
C VAL A 214 -11.72 -11.26 -3.32
N SER A 215 -11.87 -12.08 -2.26
CA SER A 215 -12.12 -11.59 -0.91
C SER A 215 -11.00 -10.67 -0.41
N THR A 216 -11.36 -9.59 0.27
CA THR A 216 -10.44 -8.63 0.92
C THR A 216 -10.93 -8.30 2.33
N GLY A 217 -10.20 -7.48 3.09
CA GLY A 217 -10.65 -6.97 4.39
C GLY A 217 -10.54 -7.95 5.56
N ALA A 218 -10.02 -9.16 5.33
CA ALA A 218 -9.64 -10.04 6.42
C ALA A 218 -8.44 -9.44 7.17
N TYR A 219 -8.43 -9.54 8.49
CA TYR A 219 -7.33 -9.06 9.32
C TYR A 219 -7.00 -10.09 10.41
N VAL A 220 -5.73 -10.46 10.53
CA VAL A 220 -5.27 -11.45 11.50
C VAL A 220 -4.09 -10.91 12.30
N VAL A 221 -4.17 -11.01 13.63
CA VAL A 221 -3.02 -10.83 14.52
C VAL A 221 -2.37 -12.18 14.75
N LEU A 222 -1.05 -12.25 14.51
CA LEU A 222 -0.26 -13.47 14.62
C LEU A 222 0.77 -13.32 15.74
N PRO A 223 0.50 -13.86 16.95
CA PRO A 223 1.49 -13.97 18.02
C PRO A 223 2.78 -14.66 17.55
N PRO A 224 3.88 -14.54 18.31
CA PRO A 224 5.12 -15.24 17.99
C PRO A 224 4.91 -16.75 17.77
N GLY A 225 5.39 -17.27 16.64
CA GLY A 225 5.25 -18.68 16.25
C GLY A 225 3.86 -19.11 15.78
N ALA A 226 2.85 -18.23 15.80
CA ALA A 226 1.48 -18.58 15.43
C ALA A 226 1.29 -18.68 13.90
N SER A 227 0.26 -19.41 13.49
CA SER A 227 -0.19 -19.51 12.10
C SER A 227 -1.72 -19.43 12.03
N ALA A 228 -2.23 -19.01 10.89
CA ALA A 228 -3.65 -18.98 10.57
C ALA A 228 -3.88 -19.31 9.09
N SER A 229 -5.09 -19.80 8.79
CA SER A 229 -5.55 -20.03 7.43
C SER A 229 -6.73 -19.11 7.17
N VAL A 230 -6.58 -18.21 6.20
CA VAL A 230 -7.64 -17.29 5.80
C VAL A 230 -8.28 -17.81 4.51
N PRO A 231 -9.59 -18.13 4.49
CA PRO A 231 -10.28 -18.53 3.27
C PRO A 231 -10.17 -17.46 2.18
N LEU A 232 -9.87 -17.89 0.96
CA LEU A 232 -9.84 -17.03 -0.21
C LEU A 232 -11.08 -17.32 -1.06
N VAL A 233 -12.00 -16.36 -1.12
CA VAL A 233 -13.17 -16.45 -1.98
C VAL A 233 -12.84 -15.84 -3.33
N ILE A 234 -13.13 -16.55 -4.42
CA ILE A 234 -12.95 -16.07 -5.79
C ILE A 234 -14.31 -15.94 -6.46
N ASN A 235 -14.74 -14.72 -6.73
CA ASN A 235 -15.93 -14.44 -7.54
C ASN A 235 -15.57 -14.59 -9.02
N ARG A 236 -15.77 -15.78 -9.58
CA ARG A 236 -15.39 -16.07 -10.98
C ARG A 236 -16.09 -15.19 -12.02
N GLN A 237 -17.29 -14.69 -11.74
CA GLN A 237 -18.00 -13.82 -12.67
C GLN A 237 -17.36 -12.44 -12.68
N GLU A 238 -17.07 -11.90 -11.51
CA GLU A 238 -16.41 -10.60 -11.39
C GLU A 238 -14.95 -10.66 -11.81
N PHE A 239 -14.25 -11.76 -11.54
CA PHE A 239 -12.85 -11.96 -11.95
C PHE A 239 -12.63 -11.80 -13.46
N ARG A 240 -13.64 -12.11 -14.29
CA ARG A 240 -13.58 -11.88 -15.74
C ARG A 240 -13.66 -10.39 -16.14
N LYS A 241 -14.14 -9.53 -15.25
CA LYS A 241 -14.32 -8.08 -15.47
C LYS A 241 -13.21 -7.27 -14.82
N THR A 242 -12.86 -7.63 -13.59
CA THR A 242 -11.84 -6.97 -12.76
C THR A 242 -10.85 -8.01 -12.20
N PRO A 243 -10.03 -8.63 -13.05
CA PRO A 243 -9.11 -9.68 -12.62
C PRO A 243 -8.08 -9.11 -11.62
N ALA A 244 -7.91 -9.78 -10.49
CA ALA A 244 -6.81 -9.53 -9.58
C ALA A 244 -5.61 -10.40 -9.97
N LEU A 245 -4.40 -9.87 -9.83
CA LEU A 245 -3.15 -10.63 -9.97
C LEU A 245 -2.99 -11.67 -8.86
N GLY A 246 -3.58 -11.40 -7.69
CA GLY A 246 -3.47 -12.25 -6.53
C GLY A 246 -4.03 -11.61 -5.26
N GLN A 247 -3.53 -12.09 -4.13
CA GLN A 247 -3.68 -11.48 -2.82
C GLN A 247 -2.39 -10.73 -2.47
N MET A 248 -2.51 -9.51 -1.99
CA MET A 248 -1.44 -8.77 -1.34
C MET A 248 -1.70 -8.78 0.16
N VAL A 249 -0.83 -9.43 0.91
CA VAL A 249 -0.92 -9.48 2.38
C VAL A 249 0.05 -8.48 2.97
N VAL A 250 -0.49 -7.44 3.60
CA VAL A 250 0.30 -6.37 4.23
C VAL A 250 0.63 -6.75 5.66
N SER A 251 1.91 -6.58 6.02
CA SER A 251 2.43 -6.79 7.37
C SER A 251 3.47 -5.73 7.71
N LEU A 252 3.03 -4.60 8.27
CA LEU A 252 3.89 -3.42 8.45
C LEU A 252 5.05 -3.65 9.43
N GLU A 253 4.94 -4.62 10.35
CA GLU A 253 6.01 -4.96 11.30
C GLU A 253 7.11 -5.88 10.73
N ASN A 254 6.92 -6.38 9.51
CA ASN A 254 7.97 -7.13 8.82
C ASN A 254 9.12 -6.22 8.38
N ARG A 255 10.25 -6.83 8.03
CA ARG A 255 11.34 -6.13 7.33
C ARG A 255 10.88 -5.71 5.93
N THR A 256 11.36 -4.55 5.48
CA THR A 256 11.05 -4.03 4.13
C THR A 256 11.79 -4.78 3.01
N GLN A 257 12.91 -5.43 3.33
CA GLN A 257 13.72 -6.20 2.37
C GLN A 257 12.87 -7.22 1.62
N GLN A 258 13.10 -7.33 0.31
CA GLN A 258 12.42 -8.27 -0.58
C GLN A 258 10.88 -8.13 -0.56
N GLY A 259 10.36 -6.94 -0.23
CA GLY A 259 8.92 -6.70 -0.15
C GLY A 259 8.26 -7.31 1.08
N GLY A 260 8.99 -7.52 2.18
CA GLY A 260 8.45 -8.22 3.35
C GLY A 260 7.25 -7.54 4.01
N GLN A 261 7.03 -6.24 3.82
CA GLN A 261 5.82 -5.54 4.28
C GLN A 261 4.58 -5.76 3.38
N ALA A 262 4.77 -6.30 2.17
CA ALA A 262 3.73 -6.57 1.19
C ALA A 262 3.99 -7.90 0.47
N LEU A 263 3.49 -8.97 1.07
CA LEU A 263 3.66 -10.34 0.59
C LEU A 263 2.68 -10.59 -0.55
N LEU A 264 3.20 -10.87 -1.74
CA LEU A 264 2.38 -11.10 -2.93
C LEU A 264 2.14 -12.60 -3.07
N VAL A 265 0.88 -12.98 -3.09
CA VAL A 265 0.40 -14.36 -3.24
C VAL A 265 -0.38 -14.41 -4.56
N PRO A 266 0.25 -14.82 -5.66
CA PRO A 266 -0.43 -14.95 -6.96
C PRO A 266 -1.60 -15.93 -6.88
N LEU A 267 -2.61 -15.72 -7.72
CA LEU A 267 -3.72 -16.67 -7.97
C LEU A 267 -3.41 -17.63 -9.13
N ASP A 268 -2.11 -17.80 -9.39
CA ASP A 268 -1.42 -18.57 -10.43
C ASP A 268 -1.00 -17.80 -11.71
N ASP A 269 0.19 -18.18 -12.21
CA ASP A 269 0.70 -18.00 -13.58
C ASP A 269 0.24 -19.18 -14.46
#